data_AF-A0A528AXE4-F1
#
_entry.id   AF-A0A528AXE4-F1
#
_cell.length_a   1.000
_cell.length_b   1.000
_cell.length_c   1.000
_cell.angle_alpha   90.00
_cell.angle_beta   90.00
_cell.angle_gamma   90.00
#
_symmetry.space_group_name_H-M   'P 1'
#
loop_
_entity.id
_entity.type
_entity.pdbx_description
1 polymer ?
#
loop_
_entity_poly.entity_id
_entity_poly.type
_entity_poly.pdbx_seq_one_letter_code
_entity_poly.pdbx_strand_id
1 'polypeptide(L)'
;GRPFIGTCMGFQEAAIEYARNVLGIADAAHAEIEPDATNKFIDYLSCSVRGQTLPIHVKTDSRAYYCYRSANAIEQYYCSMSLSRENQRRLNKGGFRIAGVDADGDARILELPD
;
A
#
# COMPACT_ATOMS: atom_id res chain seq x y z
N GLY A 1 -6.47 16.48 11.24
CA GLY A 1 -5.30 16.07 10.44
C GLY A 1 -5.03 17.06 9.32
N ARG A 2 -3.95 16.87 8.56
CA ARG A 2 -3.71 17.54 7.27
C ARG A 2 -4.01 16.56 6.13
N PRO A 3 -4.64 16.98 5.01
CA PRO A 3 -4.79 16.11 3.86
C PRO A 3 -3.44 15.60 3.35
N PHE A 4 -3.38 14.32 3.00
CA PHE A 4 -2.18 13.66 2.50
C PHE A 4 -2.54 12.75 1.31
N ILE A 5 -1.70 12.76 0.28
CA ILE A 5 -1.75 11.80 -0.83
C ILE A 5 -0.32 11.34 -1.10
N GLY A 6 -0.12 10.02 -1.05
CA GLY A 6 1.17 9.38 -1.32
C GLY A 6 1.05 8.43 -2.52
N THR A 7 1.93 8.58 -3.51
CA THR A 7 1.97 7.75 -4.72
C THR A 7 3.36 7.10 -4.88
N CYS A 8 3.41 5.87 -5.42
CA CYS A 8 4.62 5.02 -5.49
C CYS A 8 5.43 5.05 -4.17
N MET A 9 6.59 5.73 -4.12
CA MET A 9 7.38 5.87 -2.88
C MET A 9 6.60 6.54 -1.74
N GLY A 10 5.72 7.50 -2.03
CA GLY A 10 4.87 8.12 -1.00
C GLY A 10 3.86 7.14 -0.38
N PHE A 11 3.38 6.16 -1.13
CA PHE A 11 2.54 5.06 -0.60
C PHE A 11 3.38 4.13 0.29
N GLN A 12 4.59 3.82 -0.16
CA GLN A 12 5.53 2.93 0.53
C GLN A 12 5.96 3.52 1.89
N GLU A 13 6.34 4.80 1.90
CA GLU A 13 6.73 5.51 3.11
C GLU A 13 5.55 5.71 4.06
N ALA A 14 4.34 5.97 3.56
CA ALA A 14 3.16 6.06 4.42
C ALA A 14 2.87 4.73 5.15
N ALA A 15 3.07 3.60 4.48
CA ALA A 15 2.92 2.28 5.09
C ALA A 15 3.98 2.03 6.19
N ILE A 16 5.24 2.41 5.93
CA ILE A 16 6.34 2.29 6.90
C ILE A 16 6.14 3.24 8.09
N GLU A 17 5.78 4.50 7.83
CA GLU A 17 5.52 5.52 8.84
C GLU A 17 4.44 5.04 9.81
N TYR A 18 3.31 4.56 9.27
CA TYR A 18 2.21 4.06 10.09
C TYR A 18 2.64 2.84 10.92
N ALA A 19 3.40 1.93 10.32
CA ALA A 19 3.92 0.75 11.02
C ALA A 19 4.84 1.13 12.19
N ARG A 20 5.75 2.09 11.98
CA ARG A 20 6.69 2.55 13.01
C ARG A 20 5.97 3.30 14.12
N ASN A 21 5.14 4.27 13.76
CA ASN A 21 4.64 5.28 14.71
C ASN A 21 3.28 4.95 15.30
N VAL A 22 2.44 4.17 14.60
CA VAL A 22 1.11 3.78 15.10
C VAL A 22 1.11 2.34 15.60
N LEU A 23 1.77 1.42 14.89
CA LEU A 23 1.82 0.00 15.28
C LEU A 23 3.03 -0.35 16.16
N GLY A 24 3.97 0.58 16.37
CA GLY A 24 5.14 0.38 17.21
C GLY A 24 6.19 -0.59 16.63
N ILE A 25 6.16 -0.85 15.32
CA ILE A 25 7.08 -1.75 14.63
C ILE A 25 8.30 -0.94 14.19
N ALA A 26 9.21 -0.69 15.13
CA ALA A 26 10.33 0.22 14.94
C ALA A 26 11.25 -0.15 13.76
N ASP A 27 11.38 -1.44 13.46
CA ASP A 27 12.20 -1.98 12.37
C ASP A 27 11.42 -2.22 11.07
N ALA A 28 10.20 -1.66 10.93
CA ALA A 28 9.49 -1.69 9.66
C ALA A 28 10.33 -0.99 8.60
N ALA A 29 10.60 -1.67 7.49
CA ALA A 29 11.67 -1.30 6.59
C ALA A 29 11.30 -1.46 5.10
N HIS A 30 12.05 -0.74 4.27
CA HIS A 30 12.08 -0.91 2.83
C HIS A 30 13.26 -1.81 2.44
N ALA A 31 13.01 -2.93 1.76
CA ALA A 31 14.04 -3.95 1.49
C ALA A 31 15.22 -3.43 0.65
N GLU A 32 15.02 -2.39 -0.16
CA GLU A 32 16.11 -1.75 -0.94
C GLU A 32 17.05 -0.92 -0.06
N ILE A 33 16.55 -0.35 1.03
CA ILE A 33 17.30 0.56 1.91
C ILE A 33 17.90 -0.23 3.08
N GLU A 34 17.12 -1.15 3.65
CA GLU A 34 17.45 -1.91 4.85
C GLU A 34 17.25 -3.42 4.55
N PRO A 35 18.13 -4.04 3.74
CA PRO A 35 17.96 -5.43 3.27
C PRO A 35 18.03 -6.48 4.39
N ASP A 36 18.67 -6.13 5.51
CA ASP A 36 18.83 -7.02 6.67
C ASP A 36 17.70 -6.87 7.70
N ALA A 37 16.76 -5.95 7.49
CA ALA A 37 15.63 -5.76 8.39
C ALA A 37 14.75 -7.01 8.45
N THR A 38 14.26 -7.32 9.65
CA THR A 38 13.35 -8.45 9.88
C THR A 38 11.97 -8.12 9.34
N ASN A 39 11.47 -6.90 9.61
CA ASN A 39 10.15 -6.45 9.18
C ASN A 39 10.20 -5.67 7.85
N LYS A 40 10.37 -6.37 6.72
CA LYS A 40 10.29 -5.77 5.37
C LYS A 40 8.85 -5.47 4.97
N PHE A 41 8.43 -4.24 5.23
CA PHE A 41 7.10 -3.75 4.84
C PHE A 41 6.99 -3.62 3.33
N ILE A 42 8.02 -3.06 2.71
CA ILE A 42 8.09 -2.91 1.26
C ILE A 42 9.17 -3.84 0.74
N ASP A 43 8.80 -4.71 -0.19
CA ASP A 43 9.67 -5.76 -0.71
C ASP A 43 9.52 -5.90 -2.23
N TYR A 44 10.46 -6.61 -2.85
CA TYR A 44 10.45 -6.89 -4.27
C TYR A 44 9.22 -7.71 -4.66
N LEU A 45 8.56 -7.30 -5.74
CA LEU A 45 7.54 -8.10 -6.37
C LEU A 45 8.20 -9.30 -7.07
N SER A 46 7.67 -10.50 -6.86
CA SER A 46 8.10 -11.71 -7.60
C SER A 46 7.90 -11.56 -9.11
N CYS A 47 6.88 -10.79 -9.52
CA CYS A 47 6.67 -10.34 -10.89
C CYS A 47 6.57 -8.81 -10.91
N SER A 48 7.56 -8.13 -11.49
CA SER A 48 7.56 -6.66 -11.54
C SER A 48 6.42 -6.14 -12.41
N VAL A 49 5.64 -5.21 -11.87
CA VAL A 49 4.58 -4.49 -12.59
C VAL A 49 5.07 -3.21 -13.27
N ARG A 50 6.40 -2.99 -13.31
CA ARG A 50 6.98 -1.78 -13.88
C ARG A 50 6.65 -1.65 -15.37
N GLY A 51 6.10 -0.50 -15.75
CA GLY A 51 5.65 -0.20 -17.10
C GLY A 51 4.28 -0.80 -17.45
N GLN A 52 3.62 -1.50 -16.53
CA GLN A 52 2.33 -2.13 -16.78
C GLN A 52 1.16 -1.22 -16.40
N THR A 53 0.05 -1.42 -17.10
CA THR A 53 -1.24 -0.78 -16.81
C THR A 53 -2.21 -1.87 -16.39
N LEU A 54 -2.59 -1.88 -15.11
CA LEU A 54 -3.29 -3.00 -14.49
C LEU A 54 -4.61 -2.56 -13.85
N PRO A 55 -5.64 -3.43 -13.86
CA PRO A 55 -6.89 -3.14 -13.17
C PRO A 55 -6.72 -3.24 -11.65
N ILE A 56 -7.45 -2.39 -10.94
CA ILE A 56 -7.64 -2.47 -9.50
C ILE A 56 -9.12 -2.48 -9.14
N HIS A 57 -9.43 -3.19 -8.06
CA HIS A 57 -10.75 -3.20 -7.46
C HIS A 57 -10.77 -2.29 -6.23
N VAL A 58 -11.64 -1.28 -6.25
CA VAL A 58 -11.80 -0.27 -5.20
C VAL A 58 -13.02 -0.61 -4.34
N LYS A 59 -12.84 -0.63 -3.03
CA LYS A 59 -13.93 -0.90 -2.07
C LYS A 59 -14.96 0.23 -2.11
N THR A 60 -16.23 -0.12 -2.26
CA THR A 60 -17.34 0.84 -2.49
C THR A 60 -17.63 1.77 -1.32
N ASP A 61 -17.19 1.41 -0.13
CA ASP A 61 -17.33 2.16 1.12
C ASP A 61 -16.04 2.93 1.49
N SER A 62 -15.14 3.18 0.52
CA SER A 62 -13.89 3.93 0.71
C SER A 62 -13.98 5.36 0.15
N ARG A 63 -13.10 6.24 0.62
CA ARG A 63 -12.95 7.59 0.02
C ARG A 63 -12.39 7.50 -1.39
N ALA A 64 -11.59 6.47 -1.68
CA ALA A 64 -11.13 6.19 -3.03
C ALA A 64 -12.31 5.95 -3.99
N TYR A 65 -13.33 5.19 -3.60
CA TYR A 65 -14.52 4.99 -4.44
C TYR A 65 -15.26 6.30 -4.72
N TYR A 66 -15.34 7.20 -3.75
CA TYR A 66 -15.92 8.54 -3.97
C TYR A 66 -15.15 9.35 -5.03
N CYS A 67 -13.82 9.23 -5.05
CA CYS A 67 -12.97 9.87 -6.05
C CYS A 67 -13.08 9.21 -7.43
N TYR A 68 -12.96 7.87 -7.51
CA TYR A 68 -13.01 7.13 -8.76
C TYR A 68 -14.41 7.04 -9.37
N ARG A 69 -15.47 7.12 -8.55
CA ARG A 69 -16.88 6.89 -8.92
C ARG A 69 -17.12 5.53 -9.59
N SER A 70 -16.25 4.57 -9.31
CA SER A 70 -16.25 3.22 -9.88
C SER A 70 -15.55 2.26 -8.93
N ALA A 71 -16.02 1.01 -8.88
CA ALA A 71 -15.36 -0.08 -8.15
C ALA A 71 -14.22 -0.70 -8.97
N ASN A 72 -14.13 -0.39 -10.26
CA ASN A 72 -13.05 -0.83 -11.13
C ASN A 72 -12.32 0.39 -11.68
N ALA A 73 -11.01 0.42 -11.52
CA ALA A 73 -10.12 1.43 -12.08
C ALA A 73 -8.95 0.74 -12.78
N ILE A 74 -8.25 1.50 -13.64
CA ILE A 74 -7.06 1.03 -14.35
C ILE A 74 -5.95 2.03 -14.02
N GLU A 75 -4.84 1.53 -13.50
CA GLU A 75 -3.72 2.37 -13.06
C GLU A 75 -2.41 1.94 -13.70
N GLN A 76 -1.52 2.90 -13.89
CA GLN A 76 -0.19 2.67 -14.46
C GLN A 76 0.86 2.56 -13.36
N TYR A 77 1.71 1.55 -13.46
CA TYR A 77 2.73 1.25 -12.47
C TYR A 77 4.14 1.41 -13.04
N TYR A 78 5.02 2.05 -12.28
CA TYR A 78 6.45 2.17 -12.57
C TYR A 78 7.34 1.73 -11.40
N CYS A 79 6.79 0.93 -10.49
CA CYS A 79 7.48 0.47 -9.28
C CYS A 79 7.74 -1.05 -9.39
N SER A 80 8.89 -1.52 -8.89
CA SER A 80 9.25 -2.95 -8.81
C SER A 80 9.03 -3.55 -7.42
N MET A 81 8.55 -2.75 -6.47
CA MET A 81 8.42 -3.09 -5.07
C MET A 81 7.06 -2.67 -4.55
N SER A 82 6.52 -3.43 -3.61
CA SER A 82 5.19 -3.22 -3.06
C SER A 82 5.12 -3.64 -1.60
N LEU A 83 4.01 -3.29 -0.96
CA LEU A 83 3.68 -3.75 0.38
C LEU A 83 3.57 -5.28 0.41
N SER A 84 4.26 -5.93 1.34
CA SER A 84 4.18 -7.38 1.50
C SER A 84 2.80 -7.81 2.02
N ARG A 85 2.32 -8.97 1.57
CA ARG A 85 0.99 -9.49 1.97
C ARG A 85 0.83 -9.67 3.47
N GLU A 86 1.91 -10.05 4.15
CA GLU A 86 1.91 -10.17 5.61
C GLU A 86 1.70 -8.81 6.27
N ASN A 87 2.46 -7.80 5.83
CA ASN A 87 2.41 -6.47 6.40
C ASN A 87 1.13 -5.72 6.02
N GLN A 88 0.57 -5.98 4.84
CA GLN A 88 -0.78 -5.57 4.45
C GLN A 88 -1.83 -6.00 5.48
N ARG A 89 -1.80 -7.26 5.95
CA ARG A 89 -2.73 -7.73 6.98
C ARG A 89 -2.51 -7.02 8.31
N ARG A 90 -1.26 -6.76 8.69
CA ARG A 90 -0.91 -6.04 9.93
C ARG A 90 -1.42 -4.60 9.89
N LEU A 91 -1.18 -3.88 8.80
CA LEU A 91 -1.68 -2.52 8.59
C LEU A 91 -3.20 -2.45 8.67
N ASN A 92 -3.89 -3.35 7.96
CA ASN A 92 -5.36 -3.35 7.95
C ASN A 92 -5.96 -3.69 9.32
N LYS A 93 -5.36 -4.63 10.07
CA LYS A 93 -5.77 -4.92 11.46
C LYS A 93 -5.47 -3.76 12.40
N GLY A 94 -4.39 -3.03 12.12
CA GLY A 94 -3.92 -1.89 12.89
C GLY A 94 -4.69 -0.59 12.67
N GLY A 95 -5.59 -0.55 11.67
CA GLY A 95 -6.43 0.59 11.36
C GLY A 95 -6.06 1.32 10.07
N PHE A 96 -4.93 1.02 9.43
CA PHE A 96 -4.62 1.56 8.11
C PHE A 96 -5.27 0.69 7.03
N ARG A 97 -6.47 1.12 6.65
CA ARG A 97 -7.41 0.32 5.87
C ARG A 97 -6.95 0.13 4.44
N ILE A 98 -7.08 -1.09 3.93
CA ILE A 98 -6.92 -1.38 2.49
C ILE A 98 -8.22 -0.97 1.78
N ALA A 99 -8.15 0.06 0.95
CA ALA A 99 -9.27 0.60 0.19
C ALA A 99 -9.32 0.07 -1.25
N GLY A 100 -8.24 -0.50 -1.76
CA GLY A 100 -8.20 -1.08 -3.10
C GLY A 100 -7.09 -2.10 -3.26
N VAL A 101 -7.33 -3.09 -4.12
CA VAL A 101 -6.42 -4.21 -4.40
C VAL A 101 -6.32 -4.49 -5.90
N ASP A 102 -5.27 -5.16 -6.34
CA ASP A 102 -5.20 -5.74 -7.69
C ASP A 102 -5.86 -7.12 -7.78
N ALA A 103 -5.73 -7.78 -8.93
CA ALA A 103 -6.28 -9.10 -9.21
C ALA A 103 -5.73 -10.20 -8.28
N ASP A 104 -4.51 -10.04 -7.78
CA ASP A 104 -3.91 -10.99 -6.85
C ASP A 104 -4.26 -10.66 -5.39
N GLY A 105 -4.95 -9.56 -5.13
CA GLY A 105 -5.34 -9.12 -3.79
C GLY A 105 -4.26 -8.31 -3.05
N ASP A 106 -3.21 -7.87 -3.76
CA ASP A 106 -2.19 -6.99 -3.19
C ASP A 106 -2.72 -5.57 -3.08
N ALA A 107 -2.45 -4.91 -1.95
CA ALA A 107 -2.95 -3.57 -1.68
C ALA A 107 -2.36 -2.55 -2.66
N ARG A 108 -3.25 -1.81 -3.33
CA ARG A 108 -2.92 -0.70 -4.25
C ARG A 108 -3.40 0.65 -3.72
N ILE A 109 -4.32 0.65 -2.77
CA ILE A 109 -4.81 1.86 -2.11
C ILE A 109 -4.94 1.58 -0.61
N LEU A 110 -4.34 2.45 0.21
CA LEU A 110 -4.52 2.50 1.66
C LEU A 110 -5.19 3.82 2.05
N GLU A 111 -6.02 3.80 3.08
CA GLU A 111 -6.65 5.00 3.62
C GLU A 111 -6.77 4.93 5.15
N LEU A 112 -6.62 6.06 5.84
CA LEU A 112 -6.92 6.15 7.27
C LEU A 112 -8.40 6.44 7.48
N PRO A 113 -9.18 5.60 8.19
CA PRO A 113 -10.56 5.92 8.52
C PRO A 113 -10.64 7.23 9.32
N ASP A 114 -11.79 7.91 9.23
CA ASP A 114 -12.06 9.16 9.95
C ASP A 114 -12.18 8.95 11.46
#